data_AF-X1TKJ8-F1
#
_entry.id   AF-X1TKJ8-F1
#
_cell.length_a   1.000
_cell.length_b   1.000
_cell.length_c   1.000
_cell.angle_alpha   90.00
_cell.angle_beta   90.00
_cell.angle_gamma   90.00
#
_symmetry.space_group_name_H-M   'P 1'
#
loop_
_entity.id
_entity.type
_entity.pdbx_description
1 polymer ?
#
loop_
_entity_poly.entity_id
_entity_poly.type
_entity_poly.pdbx_seq_one_letter_code
_entity_poly.pdbx_strand_id
1 'polypeptide(L)'
;IVNAGDGTAAEAANWLEYCNGDASTKYGKMRAENGNLQPYNVKLWGIGNELFGNWEPGHVDEETYARKCVDFGKTMRAVDKDIKFVACGGRYWKYPRWNQAIFKIAGEYVDYLSLHSYAKKYRNTLKKEDLKDPAFAEEVYYYLVSSPYGVEEQIIETDKEIRAALPNRPQVTIAFDEWNAFYYRAPYEEIEFALRDGIYAAGIFHAFRRQHKAVGIANIWGPVNANAMIRVNQCGLFFNPQYLIFKMYADHSGP
;
A
#
# COMPACT_ATOMS: atom_id res chain seq x y z
N ILE A 1 -7.53 -2.01 6.83
CA ILE A 1 -6.68 -1.00 7.51
C ILE A 1 -7.51 -0.43 8.64
N VAL A 2 -7.02 -0.47 9.87
CA VAL A 2 -7.73 0.09 11.03
C VAL A 2 -7.49 1.59 11.14
N ASN A 3 -8.48 2.33 11.65
CA ASN A 3 -8.32 3.75 11.92
C ASN A 3 -7.38 3.95 13.11
N ALA A 4 -6.16 4.43 12.84
CA ALA A 4 -5.18 4.77 13.86
C ALA A 4 -4.90 6.28 13.96
N GLY A 5 -5.61 7.11 13.18
CA GLY A 5 -5.53 8.56 13.26
C GLY A 5 -6.24 9.05 14.53
N ASP A 6 -7.56 9.16 14.44
CA ASP A 6 -8.45 9.52 15.56
C ASP A 6 -9.14 8.32 16.22
N GLY A 7 -9.01 7.13 15.64
CA GLY A 7 -9.48 5.87 16.24
C GLY A 7 -8.57 5.33 17.35
N THR A 8 -9.09 4.31 18.05
CA THR A 8 -8.46 3.67 19.21
C THR A 8 -8.12 2.20 18.98
N ALA A 9 -7.16 1.67 19.75
CA ALA A 9 -6.80 0.25 19.72
C ALA A 9 -7.98 -0.66 20.11
N ALA A 10 -8.88 -0.19 20.98
CA ALA A 10 -10.09 -0.92 21.37
C ALA A 10 -11.08 -1.04 20.21
N GLU A 11 -11.30 0.02 19.42
CA GLU A 11 -12.15 -0.04 18.21
C GLU A 11 -11.57 -1.01 17.18
N ALA A 12 -10.24 -0.97 16.98
CA ALA A 12 -9.55 -1.89 16.09
C ALA A 12 -9.69 -3.36 16.54
N ALA A 13 -9.57 -3.64 17.84
CA ALA A 13 -9.76 -4.96 18.41
C ALA A 13 -11.21 -5.46 18.31
N ASN A 14 -12.19 -4.57 18.54
CA ASN A 14 -13.60 -4.88 18.35
C ASN A 14 -13.90 -5.25 16.88
N TRP A 15 -13.31 -4.53 15.93
CA TRP A 15 -13.47 -4.83 14.51
C TRP A 15 -12.79 -6.16 14.13
N LEU A 16 -11.63 -6.47 14.71
CA LEU A 16 -11.01 -7.77 14.57
C LEU A 16 -11.88 -8.89 15.15
N GLU A 17 -12.48 -8.72 16.32
CA GLU A 17 -13.41 -9.70 16.90
C GLU A 17 -14.65 -9.88 16.02
N TYR A 18 -15.19 -8.80 15.45
CA TYR A 18 -16.27 -8.89 14.47
C TYR A 18 -15.86 -9.78 13.29
N CYS A 19 -14.65 -9.55 12.76
CA CYS A 19 -14.17 -10.28 11.59
C CYS A 19 -13.81 -11.75 11.88
N ASN A 20 -13.14 -12.02 13.00
CA ASN A 20 -12.46 -13.29 13.26
C ASN A 20 -13.02 -14.05 14.47
N GLY A 21 -13.78 -13.41 15.36
CA GLY A 21 -14.30 -14.02 16.58
C GLY A 21 -15.37 -15.08 16.33
N ASP A 22 -15.49 -16.02 17.25
CA ASP A 22 -16.56 -17.03 17.22
C ASP A 22 -17.95 -16.37 17.39
N ALA A 23 -19.00 -17.00 16.85
CA ALA A 23 -20.36 -16.48 16.92
C ALA A 23 -20.91 -16.36 18.36
N SER A 24 -20.24 -16.94 19.36
CA SER A 24 -20.54 -16.75 20.79
C SER A 24 -19.95 -15.48 21.40
N THR A 25 -18.97 -14.85 20.76
CA THR A 25 -18.34 -13.60 21.22
C THR A 25 -19.25 -12.40 20.91
N LYS A 26 -19.01 -11.25 21.54
CA LYS A 26 -19.90 -10.08 21.41
C LYS A 26 -19.97 -9.62 19.96
N TYR A 27 -18.82 -9.39 19.33
CA TYR A 27 -18.78 -8.89 17.97
C TYR A 27 -18.88 -10.01 16.93
N GLY A 28 -18.46 -11.23 17.25
CA GLY A 28 -18.71 -12.39 16.39
C GLY A 28 -20.20 -12.75 16.29
N LYS A 29 -20.97 -12.62 17.38
CA LYS A 29 -22.43 -12.72 17.36
C LYS A 29 -23.05 -11.66 16.45
N MET A 30 -22.60 -10.41 16.56
CA MET A 30 -23.06 -9.33 15.70
C MET A 30 -22.79 -9.62 14.21
N ARG A 31 -21.64 -10.20 13.85
CA ARG A 31 -21.35 -10.65 12.49
C ARG A 31 -22.34 -11.73 12.03
N ALA A 32 -22.63 -12.71 12.89
CA ALA A 32 -23.58 -13.79 12.60
C ALA A 32 -25.02 -13.26 12.39
N GLU A 33 -25.46 -12.32 13.24
CA GLU A 33 -26.75 -11.63 13.11
C GLU A 33 -26.84 -10.80 11.82
N ASN A 34 -25.72 -10.24 11.36
CA ASN A 34 -25.59 -9.57 10.06
C ASN A 34 -25.51 -10.53 8.86
N GLY A 35 -25.80 -11.83 9.06
CA GLY A 35 -25.91 -12.82 8.00
C GLY A 35 -24.65 -13.63 7.70
N ASN A 36 -23.57 -13.46 8.47
CA ASN A 36 -22.30 -14.15 8.25
C ASN A 36 -21.89 -14.97 9.48
N LEU A 37 -22.38 -16.22 9.54
CA LEU A 37 -22.13 -17.10 10.68
C LEU A 37 -20.64 -17.40 10.87
N GLN A 38 -19.94 -17.74 9.78
CA GLN A 38 -18.53 -18.12 9.83
C GLN A 38 -17.61 -16.89 9.91
N PRO A 39 -16.50 -16.94 10.66
CA PRO A 39 -15.48 -15.90 10.66
C PRO A 39 -14.89 -15.65 9.27
N TYR A 40 -14.57 -14.39 8.96
CA TYR A 40 -13.90 -14.02 7.71
C TYR A 40 -12.42 -14.39 7.68
N ASN A 41 -11.82 -14.63 8.86
CA ASN A 41 -10.42 -15.03 9.01
C ASN A 41 -9.43 -14.02 8.38
N VAL A 42 -9.65 -12.72 8.60
CA VAL A 42 -8.79 -11.66 8.08
C VAL A 42 -7.42 -11.73 8.78
N LYS A 43 -6.38 -12.03 8.01
CA LYS A 43 -5.02 -12.23 8.54
C LYS A 43 -4.14 -11.00 8.53
N LEU A 44 -4.33 -10.08 7.59
CA LEU A 44 -3.46 -8.93 7.40
C LEU A 44 -4.16 -7.64 7.78
N TRP A 45 -3.53 -6.84 8.63
CA TRP A 45 -4.09 -5.59 9.15
C TRP A 45 -3.07 -4.45 9.08
N GLY A 46 -3.38 -3.41 8.32
CA GLY A 46 -2.62 -2.15 8.36
C GLY A 46 -3.03 -1.29 9.55
N ILE A 47 -2.06 -0.71 10.27
CA ILE A 47 -2.28 0.19 11.41
C ILE A 47 -2.21 1.64 10.92
N GLY A 48 -3.37 2.20 10.55
CA GLY A 48 -3.45 3.53 9.95
C GLY A 48 -2.97 3.61 8.50
N ASN A 49 -3.08 4.81 7.93
CA ASN A 49 -2.63 5.15 6.58
C ASN A 49 -1.90 6.50 6.63
N GLU A 50 -0.74 6.59 5.98
CA GLU A 50 0.09 7.79 5.81
C GLU A 50 0.13 8.79 7.00
N LEU A 51 0.12 8.31 8.25
CA LEU A 51 0.00 9.18 9.44
C LEU A 51 1.18 10.14 9.65
N PHE A 52 2.23 10.05 8.82
CA PHE A 52 3.32 11.02 8.69
C PHE A 52 2.92 12.30 7.93
N GLY A 53 1.81 12.28 7.20
CA GLY A 53 1.37 13.34 6.31
C GLY A 53 0.31 14.22 6.94
N ASN A 54 0.49 15.54 6.91
CA ASN A 54 -0.47 16.51 7.46
C ASN A 54 -1.83 16.58 6.72
N TRP A 55 -1.99 15.81 5.65
CA TRP A 55 -3.26 15.63 4.95
C TRP A 55 -4.13 14.54 5.58
N GLU A 56 -3.55 13.65 6.39
CA GLU A 56 -4.29 12.59 7.07
C GLU A 56 -4.90 13.12 8.39
N PRO A 57 -6.21 12.92 8.62
CA PRO A 57 -6.81 13.14 9.93
C PRO A 57 -6.09 12.32 11.00
N GLY A 58 -5.67 12.98 12.08
CA GLY A 58 -4.92 12.33 13.15
C GLY A 58 -3.44 12.09 12.81
N HIS A 59 -2.86 12.85 11.88
CA HIS A 59 -1.41 12.95 11.71
C HIS A 59 -0.69 13.17 13.04
N VAL A 60 0.42 12.44 13.23
CA VAL A 60 1.25 12.48 14.44
C VAL A 60 2.74 12.45 14.09
N ASP A 61 3.59 12.72 15.08
CA ASP A 61 5.03 12.50 14.98
C ASP A 61 5.41 11.00 14.98
N GLU A 62 6.65 10.72 14.62
CA GLU A 62 7.17 9.37 14.45
C GLU A 62 7.15 8.51 15.72
N GLU A 63 7.43 9.09 16.90
CA GLU A 63 7.45 8.33 18.15
C GLU A 63 6.02 8.03 18.62
N THR A 64 5.12 9.01 18.48
CA THR A 64 3.69 8.83 18.75
C THR A 64 3.09 7.74 17.86
N TYR A 65 3.39 7.73 16.55
CA TYR A 65 2.94 6.66 15.67
C TYR A 65 3.50 5.29 16.06
N ALA A 66 4.80 5.21 16.38
CA ALA A 66 5.41 3.96 16.80
C ALA A 66 4.81 3.43 18.12
N ARG A 67 4.47 4.30 19.07
CA ARG A 67 3.73 3.91 20.29
C ARG A 67 2.31 3.43 19.97
N LYS A 68 1.61 4.06 19.02
CA LYS A 68 0.32 3.57 18.52
C LYS A 68 0.46 2.16 17.93
N CYS A 69 1.51 1.87 17.15
CA CYS A 69 1.74 0.53 16.61
C CYS A 69 1.87 -0.53 17.72
N VAL A 70 2.53 -0.20 18.84
CA VAL A 70 2.62 -1.09 20.01
C VAL A 70 1.24 -1.31 20.64
N ASP A 71 0.49 -0.23 20.88
CA ASP A 71 -0.81 -0.28 21.55
C ASP A 71 -1.84 -1.08 20.73
N PHE A 72 -1.98 -0.75 19.45
CA PHE A 72 -2.85 -1.47 18.51
C PHE A 72 -2.39 -2.92 18.35
N GLY A 73 -1.08 -3.14 18.17
CA GLY A 73 -0.52 -4.46 17.98
C GLY A 73 -0.76 -5.39 19.17
N LYS A 74 -0.57 -4.89 20.40
CA LYS A 74 -0.86 -5.63 21.64
C LYS A 74 -2.35 -5.94 21.78
N THR A 75 -3.19 -4.91 21.65
CA THR A 75 -4.63 -5.02 21.92
C THR A 75 -5.31 -5.94 20.92
N MET A 76 -4.96 -5.83 19.63
CA MET A 76 -5.52 -6.70 18.59
C MET A 76 -4.99 -8.14 18.70
N ARG A 77 -3.70 -8.37 19.01
CA ARG A 77 -3.18 -9.74 19.20
C ARG A 77 -3.73 -10.44 20.44
N ALA A 78 -4.27 -9.70 21.41
CA ALA A 78 -5.01 -10.28 22.52
C ALA A 78 -6.34 -10.92 22.07
N VAL A 79 -6.90 -10.47 20.94
CA VAL A 79 -8.10 -11.04 20.32
C VAL A 79 -7.75 -12.20 19.39
N ASP A 80 -6.78 -12.00 18.49
CA ASP A 80 -6.31 -13.02 17.55
C ASP A 80 -4.79 -12.95 17.39
N LYS A 81 -4.07 -13.96 17.91
CA LYS A 81 -2.61 -14.01 17.90
C LYS A 81 -2.01 -14.33 16.52
N ASP A 82 -2.80 -14.81 15.56
CA ASP A 82 -2.32 -15.30 14.26
C ASP A 82 -2.33 -14.22 13.18
N ILE A 83 -2.76 -13.00 13.51
CA ILE A 83 -2.76 -11.85 12.59
C ILE A 83 -1.35 -11.28 12.35
N LYS A 84 -1.22 -10.61 11.22
CA LYS A 84 -0.01 -9.93 10.75
C LYS A 84 -0.27 -8.44 10.59
N PHE A 85 0.69 -7.62 11.03
CA PHE A 85 0.57 -6.17 10.93
C PHE A 85 1.44 -5.55 9.84
N VAL A 86 0.83 -4.61 9.12
CA VAL A 86 1.53 -3.65 8.27
C VAL A 86 1.62 -2.33 9.02
N ALA A 87 2.82 -1.92 9.40
CA ALA A 87 3.08 -0.58 9.91
C ALA A 87 3.26 0.38 8.73
N CYS A 88 2.66 1.57 8.83
CA CYS A 88 2.79 2.63 7.83
C CYS A 88 4.23 3.15 7.81
N GLY A 89 4.99 2.79 6.78
CA GLY A 89 6.36 3.23 6.60
C GLY A 89 6.46 4.55 5.85
N GLY A 90 7.61 5.18 5.96
CA GLY A 90 7.94 6.43 5.29
C GLY A 90 9.16 6.28 4.39
N ARG A 91 9.25 7.13 3.37
CA ARG A 91 10.47 7.23 2.55
C ARG A 91 11.56 7.92 3.35
N TYR A 92 12.71 7.27 3.54
CA TYR A 92 13.77 7.76 4.43
C TYR A 92 14.23 9.19 4.09
N TRP A 93 14.32 9.58 2.82
CA TRP A 93 14.78 10.94 2.47
C TRP A 93 13.73 12.04 2.72
N LYS A 94 12.44 11.67 2.87
CA LYS A 94 11.37 12.62 3.21
C LYS A 94 11.05 12.58 4.71
N TYR A 95 11.14 11.41 5.33
CA TYR A 95 10.80 11.15 6.72
C TYR A 95 11.92 10.36 7.42
N PRO A 96 13.11 10.95 7.62
CA PRO A 96 14.34 10.23 7.99
C PRO A 96 14.30 9.55 9.36
N ARG A 97 13.39 9.96 10.25
CA ARG A 97 13.26 9.38 11.60
C ARG A 97 12.06 8.44 11.74
N TRP A 98 11.17 8.40 10.74
CA TRP A 98 9.88 7.71 10.85
C TRP A 98 10.03 6.21 11.03
N ASN A 99 10.70 5.54 10.09
CA ASN A 99 10.94 4.11 10.15
C ASN A 99 11.83 3.73 11.35
N GLN A 100 12.82 4.56 11.68
CA GLN A 100 13.71 4.34 12.82
C GLN A 100 12.95 4.30 14.16
N ALA A 101 11.97 5.20 14.35
CA ALA A 101 11.11 5.18 15.53
C ALA A 101 10.26 3.89 15.57
N ILE A 102 9.70 3.49 14.43
CA ILE A 102 8.93 2.24 14.31
C ILE A 102 9.79 1.04 14.70
N PHE A 103 10.98 0.90 14.12
CA PHE A 103 11.85 -0.26 14.40
C PHE A 103 12.28 -0.29 15.87
N LYS A 104 12.64 0.86 16.43
CA LYS A 104 13.12 0.97 17.81
C LYS A 104 12.03 0.68 18.84
N ILE A 105 10.81 1.19 18.63
CA ILE A 105 9.74 1.15 19.63
C ILE A 105 8.76 0.00 19.38
N ALA A 106 8.44 -0.28 18.12
CA ALA A 106 7.38 -1.20 17.72
C ALA A 106 7.86 -2.45 16.97
N GLY A 107 9.17 -2.62 16.74
CA GLY A 107 9.72 -3.65 15.86
C GLY A 107 9.22 -5.09 16.14
N GLU A 108 8.91 -5.43 17.39
CA GLU A 108 8.35 -6.74 17.77
C GLU A 108 6.93 -7.00 17.25
N TYR A 109 6.16 -5.93 17.04
CA TYR A 109 4.76 -5.96 16.61
C TYR A 109 4.63 -5.84 15.09
N VAL A 110 5.68 -5.45 14.38
CA VAL A 110 5.66 -5.27 12.94
C VAL A 110 5.98 -6.59 12.22
N ASP A 111 5.14 -6.95 11.24
CA ASP A 111 5.39 -8.05 10.31
C ASP A 111 5.74 -7.52 8.91
N TYR A 112 5.15 -6.39 8.52
CA TYR A 112 5.47 -5.69 7.27
C TYR A 112 5.63 -4.18 7.50
N LEU A 113 6.53 -3.55 6.74
CA LEU A 113 6.62 -2.09 6.64
C LEU A 113 6.03 -1.62 5.31
N SER A 114 5.05 -0.73 5.36
CA SER A 114 4.42 -0.16 4.16
C SER A 114 5.40 0.73 3.39
N LEU A 115 5.31 0.73 2.07
CA LEU A 115 6.11 1.62 1.21
C LEU A 115 5.28 2.05 0.01
N HIS A 116 5.06 3.36 -0.09
CA HIS A 116 4.20 3.94 -1.12
C HIS A 116 5.04 4.57 -2.23
N SER A 117 4.78 4.19 -3.50
CA SER A 117 5.40 4.89 -4.62
C SER A 117 4.62 5.07 -5.90
N TYR A 118 4.65 6.32 -6.36
CA TYR A 118 3.98 6.73 -7.57
C TYR A 118 4.90 7.57 -8.45
N ALA A 119 4.67 7.51 -9.77
CA ALA A 119 5.18 8.51 -10.69
C ALA A 119 4.55 9.87 -10.32
N LYS A 120 5.34 10.87 -9.90
CA LYS A 120 4.83 12.15 -9.38
C LYS A 120 5.48 13.41 -9.93
N LYS A 121 6.48 13.29 -10.82
CA LYS A 121 7.28 14.43 -11.32
C LYS A 121 6.41 15.58 -11.84
N TYR A 122 5.39 15.25 -12.63
CA TYR A 122 4.48 16.24 -13.22
C TYR A 122 3.07 16.23 -12.62
N ARG A 123 2.86 15.55 -11.48
CA ARG A 123 1.51 15.23 -10.97
C ARG A 123 0.61 16.46 -10.84
N ASN A 124 1.20 17.55 -10.39
CA ASN A 124 0.49 18.79 -10.07
C ASN A 124 0.66 19.87 -11.14
N THR A 125 1.40 19.61 -12.22
CA THR A 125 1.72 20.61 -13.25
C THR A 125 1.25 20.22 -14.64
N LEU A 126 1.27 18.93 -14.98
CA LEU A 126 0.82 18.44 -16.28
C LEU A 126 -0.70 18.48 -16.39
N LYS A 127 -1.19 19.03 -17.50
CA LYS A 127 -2.56 18.93 -17.98
C LYS A 127 -2.63 17.96 -19.13
N LYS A 128 -3.80 17.35 -19.33
CA LYS A 128 -4.05 16.39 -20.41
C LYS A 128 -3.64 16.96 -21.78
N GLU A 129 -3.94 18.22 -22.04
CA GLU A 129 -3.69 18.90 -23.31
C GLU A 129 -2.20 19.03 -23.61
N ASP A 130 -1.34 19.07 -22.59
CA ASP A 130 0.12 19.18 -22.77
C ASP A 130 0.67 17.94 -23.49
N LEU A 131 0.02 16.77 -23.36
CA LEU A 131 0.39 15.54 -24.07
C LEU A 131 0.14 15.61 -25.58
N LYS A 132 -0.49 16.67 -26.10
CA LYS A 132 -0.62 16.91 -27.54
C LYS A 132 0.66 17.46 -28.17
N ASP A 133 1.56 18.04 -27.37
CA ASP A 133 2.91 18.40 -27.82
C ASP A 133 3.77 17.12 -27.91
N PRO A 134 4.23 16.72 -29.10
CA PRO A 134 5.01 15.50 -29.28
C PRO A 134 6.30 15.47 -28.45
N ALA A 135 6.99 16.61 -28.29
CA ALA A 135 8.25 16.66 -27.55
C ALA A 135 8.02 16.42 -26.05
N PHE A 136 6.97 17.04 -25.51
CA PHE A 136 6.61 16.84 -24.10
C PHE A 136 6.03 15.43 -23.85
N ALA A 137 5.23 14.90 -24.78
CA ALA A 137 4.73 13.52 -24.70
C ALA A 137 5.87 12.49 -24.69
N GLU A 138 6.94 12.73 -25.46
CA GLU A 138 8.16 11.92 -25.46
C GLU A 138 8.91 12.02 -24.11
N GLU A 139 9.05 13.22 -23.55
CA GLU A 139 9.65 13.41 -22.23
C GLU A 139 8.88 12.63 -21.14
N VAL A 140 7.54 12.74 -21.15
CA VAL A 140 6.66 12.01 -20.22
C VAL A 140 6.78 10.50 -20.41
N TYR A 141 6.88 10.02 -21.65
CA TYR A 141 7.12 8.62 -21.95
C TYR A 141 8.41 8.12 -21.28
N TYR A 142 9.55 8.75 -21.54
CA TYR A 142 10.83 8.33 -20.97
C TYR A 142 10.86 8.45 -19.45
N TYR A 143 10.27 9.49 -18.89
CA TYR A 143 10.09 9.62 -17.44
C TYR A 143 9.32 8.43 -16.85
N LEU A 144 8.18 8.07 -17.44
CA LEU A 144 7.32 7.04 -16.90
C LEU A 144 7.96 5.66 -17.03
N VAL A 145 8.51 5.30 -18.20
CA VAL A 145 9.09 3.97 -18.42
C VAL A 145 10.41 3.76 -17.66
N SER A 146 11.11 4.83 -17.29
CA SER A 146 12.32 4.76 -16.43
C SER A 146 12.00 4.80 -14.93
N SER A 147 10.82 5.27 -14.53
CA SER A 147 10.43 5.38 -13.11
C SER A 147 10.56 4.08 -12.29
N PRO A 148 10.33 2.86 -12.83
CA PRO A 148 10.54 1.62 -12.08
C PRO A 148 11.97 1.42 -11.56
N TYR A 149 12.98 1.98 -12.21
CA TYR A 149 14.36 1.94 -11.72
C TYR A 149 14.47 2.62 -10.35
N GLY A 150 13.95 3.84 -10.23
CA GLY A 150 13.94 4.56 -8.96
C GLY A 150 13.02 3.94 -7.91
N VAL A 151 12.03 3.13 -8.30
CA VAL A 151 11.23 2.32 -7.36
C VAL A 151 12.05 1.16 -6.80
N GLU A 152 12.81 0.48 -7.65
CA GLU A 152 13.70 -0.60 -7.22
C GLU A 152 14.76 -0.11 -6.23
N GLU A 153 15.39 1.04 -6.49
CA GLU A 153 16.33 1.65 -5.54
C GLU A 153 15.69 1.91 -4.18
N GLN A 154 14.43 2.37 -4.15
CA GLN A 154 13.72 2.62 -2.89
C GLN A 154 13.48 1.32 -2.11
N ILE A 155 13.11 0.25 -2.79
CA ILE A 155 12.93 -1.06 -2.17
C ILE A 155 14.24 -1.55 -1.56
N ILE A 156 15.34 -1.42 -2.30
CA ILE A 156 16.68 -1.84 -1.84
C ILE A 156 17.10 -1.06 -0.60
N GLU A 157 16.96 0.27 -0.61
CA GLU A 157 17.35 1.10 0.53
C GLU A 157 16.46 0.87 1.75
N THR A 158 15.14 0.70 1.57
CA THR A 158 14.23 0.37 2.67
C THR A 158 14.51 -1.02 3.25
N ASP A 159 14.82 -2.03 2.42
CA ASP A 159 15.20 -3.35 2.96
C ASP A 159 16.50 -3.28 3.75
N LYS A 160 17.53 -2.56 3.25
CA LYS A 160 18.76 -2.33 4.03
C LYS A 160 18.47 -1.70 5.40
N GLU A 161 17.56 -0.73 5.45
CA GLU A 161 17.12 -0.10 6.69
C GLU A 161 16.49 -1.12 7.66
N ILE A 162 15.57 -1.96 7.16
CA ILE A 162 14.92 -3.03 7.94
C ILE A 162 15.97 -4.02 8.45
N ARG A 163 16.88 -4.51 7.59
CA ARG A 163 17.90 -5.50 7.97
C ARG A 163 18.87 -4.95 9.01
N ALA A 164 19.26 -3.69 8.89
CA ALA A 164 20.16 -3.05 9.85
C ALA A 164 19.49 -2.82 11.21
N ALA A 165 18.23 -2.38 11.22
CA ALA A 165 17.51 -2.06 12.45
C ALA A 165 16.94 -3.29 13.17
N LEU A 166 16.58 -4.35 12.43
CA LEU A 166 15.94 -5.56 12.95
C LEU A 166 16.69 -6.85 12.56
N PRO A 167 17.99 -7.01 12.91
CA PRO A 167 18.81 -8.14 12.46
C PRO A 167 18.27 -9.51 12.91
N ASN A 168 17.56 -9.55 14.04
CA ASN A 168 16.98 -10.78 14.61
C ASN A 168 15.55 -11.06 14.11
N ARG A 169 15.03 -10.29 13.15
CA ARG A 169 13.69 -10.46 12.58
C ARG A 169 13.72 -10.55 11.05
N PRO A 170 14.37 -11.58 10.47
CA PRO A 170 14.50 -11.71 9.02
C PRO A 170 13.15 -11.85 8.29
N GLN A 171 12.07 -12.21 8.99
CA GLN A 171 10.73 -12.31 8.43
C GLN A 171 10.06 -10.96 8.11
N VAL A 172 10.56 -9.85 8.67
CA VAL A 172 9.98 -8.53 8.37
C VAL A 172 10.35 -8.14 6.95
N THR A 173 9.34 -7.81 6.15
CA THR A 173 9.47 -7.46 4.73
C THR A 173 8.66 -6.22 4.39
N ILE A 174 8.84 -5.70 3.19
CA ILE A 174 8.11 -4.54 2.68
C ILE A 174 6.74 -4.99 2.19
N ALA A 175 5.72 -4.24 2.60
CA ALA A 175 4.44 -4.18 1.93
C ALA A 175 4.44 -2.99 0.97
N PHE A 176 4.56 -3.25 -0.33
CA PHE A 176 4.50 -2.18 -1.34
C PHE A 176 3.04 -1.89 -1.71
N ASP A 177 2.28 -1.45 -0.72
CA ASP A 177 0.82 -1.44 -0.67
C ASP A 177 0.16 -0.21 -1.32
N GLU A 178 0.95 0.72 -1.85
CA GLU A 178 0.46 1.77 -2.72
C GLU A 178 1.43 2.09 -3.85
N TRP A 179 0.99 1.88 -5.09
CA TRP A 179 1.71 2.34 -6.27
C TRP A 179 0.84 2.52 -7.50
N ASN A 180 1.24 3.39 -8.43
CA ASN A 180 0.65 3.54 -9.77
C ASN A 180 1.44 4.54 -10.64
N ALA A 181 1.22 4.49 -11.95
CA ALA A 181 1.52 5.51 -12.94
C ALA A 181 0.67 6.80 -12.74
N PHE A 182 0.65 7.37 -11.54
CA PHE A 182 -0.17 8.55 -11.23
C PHE A 182 0.55 9.87 -11.50
N TYR A 183 1.01 10.07 -12.74
CA TYR A 183 1.93 11.14 -13.13
C TYR A 183 1.28 12.49 -13.43
N TYR A 184 -0.05 12.59 -13.47
CA TYR A 184 -0.82 13.82 -13.60
C TYR A 184 -2.22 13.69 -13.00
N ARG A 185 -2.88 14.81 -12.73
CA ARG A 185 -4.24 14.86 -12.19
C ARG A 185 -5.22 15.33 -13.27
N ALA A 186 -6.34 14.63 -13.37
CA ALA A 186 -7.52 15.01 -14.14
C ALA A 186 -8.75 14.34 -13.49
N PRO A 187 -9.98 14.77 -13.83
CA PRO A 187 -11.17 13.95 -13.57
C PRO A 187 -10.93 12.51 -14.03
N TYR A 188 -11.41 11.51 -13.27
CA TYR A 188 -11.01 10.12 -13.49
C TYR A 188 -11.40 9.59 -14.88
N GLU A 189 -12.48 10.12 -15.43
CA GLU A 189 -12.98 9.85 -16.77
C GLU A 189 -12.06 10.42 -17.86
N GLU A 190 -11.32 11.48 -17.54
CA GLU A 190 -10.45 12.22 -18.46
C GLU A 190 -9.00 11.74 -18.45
N ILE A 191 -8.59 10.97 -17.43
CA ILE A 191 -7.26 10.36 -17.40
C ILE A 191 -7.11 9.48 -18.66
N GLU A 192 -5.99 9.57 -19.35
CA GLU A 192 -5.70 8.79 -20.55
C GLU A 192 -4.59 7.80 -20.24
N PHE A 193 -4.88 6.53 -20.49
CA PHE A 193 -3.90 5.47 -20.36
C PHE A 193 -3.40 5.07 -21.75
N ALA A 194 -2.10 4.87 -21.87
CA ALA A 194 -1.43 4.43 -23.08
C ALA A 194 -0.47 3.27 -22.77
N LEU A 195 0.20 2.76 -23.80
CA LEU A 195 1.14 1.64 -23.66
C LEU A 195 2.22 1.92 -22.60
N ARG A 196 2.65 3.19 -22.45
CA ARG A 196 3.63 3.63 -21.43
C ARG A 196 3.23 3.24 -20.01
N ASP A 197 1.93 3.28 -19.68
CA ASP A 197 1.40 2.93 -18.36
C ASP A 197 1.54 1.43 -18.12
N GLY A 198 1.28 0.62 -19.15
CA GLY A 198 1.54 -0.83 -19.12
C GLY A 198 3.02 -1.15 -18.96
N ILE A 199 3.90 -0.48 -19.72
CA ILE A 199 5.37 -0.67 -19.60
C ILE A 199 5.85 -0.31 -18.19
N TYR A 200 5.32 0.77 -17.60
CA TYR A 200 5.58 1.12 -16.20
C TYR A 200 5.20 -0.03 -15.26
N ALA A 201 3.97 -0.55 -15.36
CA ALA A 201 3.52 -1.65 -14.51
C ALA A 201 4.39 -2.91 -14.66
N ALA A 202 4.79 -3.26 -15.89
CA ALA A 202 5.69 -4.39 -16.14
C ALA A 202 7.06 -4.16 -15.50
N GLY A 203 7.61 -2.95 -15.59
CA GLY A 203 8.85 -2.57 -14.95
C GLY A 203 8.77 -2.68 -13.42
N ILE A 204 7.66 -2.28 -12.80
CA ILE A 204 7.44 -2.44 -11.36
C ILE A 204 7.40 -3.92 -10.97
N PHE A 205 6.72 -4.77 -11.73
CA PHE A 205 6.74 -6.21 -11.47
C PHE A 205 8.13 -6.83 -11.63
N HIS A 206 8.94 -6.36 -12.58
CA HIS A 206 10.32 -6.79 -12.69
C HIS A 206 11.15 -6.38 -11.47
N ALA A 207 10.97 -5.15 -10.96
CA ALA A 207 11.60 -4.71 -9.73
C ALA A 207 11.19 -5.59 -8.54
N PHE A 208 9.89 -5.86 -8.36
CA PHE A 208 9.42 -6.75 -7.30
C PHE A 208 10.00 -8.16 -7.40
N ARG A 209 10.10 -8.73 -8.61
CA ARG A 209 10.70 -10.06 -8.81
C ARG A 209 12.19 -10.10 -8.50
N ARG A 210 12.95 -9.07 -8.91
CA ARG A 210 14.38 -8.96 -8.54
C ARG A 210 14.56 -8.80 -7.03
N GLN A 211 13.63 -8.08 -6.39
CA GLN A 211 13.64 -7.79 -4.95
C GLN A 211 12.67 -8.68 -4.15
N HIS A 212 12.41 -9.91 -4.61
CA HIS A 212 11.37 -10.79 -4.04
C HIS A 212 11.60 -11.18 -2.56
N LYS A 213 12.83 -11.05 -2.05
CA LYS A 213 13.15 -11.27 -0.64
C LYS A 213 12.80 -10.07 0.24
N ALA A 214 12.80 -8.88 -0.34
CA ALA A 214 12.48 -7.63 0.32
C ALA A 214 10.99 -7.35 0.29
N VAL A 215 10.31 -7.62 -0.83
CA VAL A 215 8.88 -7.34 -1.01
C VAL A 215 8.04 -8.58 -0.76
N GLY A 216 7.29 -8.58 0.35
CA GLY A 216 6.43 -9.70 0.72
C GLY A 216 5.01 -9.59 0.14
N ILE A 217 4.49 -8.37 0.00
CA ILE A 217 3.18 -8.08 -0.58
C ILE A 217 3.23 -6.77 -1.38
N ALA A 218 2.34 -6.59 -2.36
CA ALA A 218 2.20 -5.34 -3.09
C ALA A 218 0.76 -5.11 -3.56
N ASN A 219 0.34 -3.85 -3.59
CA ASN A 219 -1.02 -3.44 -3.98
C ASN A 219 -0.98 -2.18 -4.85
N ILE A 220 -1.55 -2.27 -6.04
CA ILE A 220 -1.73 -1.11 -6.92
C ILE A 220 -2.90 -0.26 -6.43
N TRP A 221 -2.73 1.06 -6.46
CA TRP A 221 -3.80 2.01 -6.18
C TRP A 221 -4.34 2.60 -7.50
N GLY A 222 -5.59 2.46 -7.91
CA GLY A 222 -6.67 1.63 -7.38
C GLY A 222 -7.18 0.60 -8.40
N PRO A 223 -8.06 -0.32 -7.98
CA PRO A 223 -8.56 -1.38 -8.85
C PRO A 223 -9.65 -0.91 -9.82
N VAL A 224 -10.55 0.00 -9.39
CA VAL A 224 -11.72 0.45 -10.18
C VAL A 224 -11.88 1.98 -10.14
N ASN A 225 -12.13 2.59 -11.31
CA ASN A 225 -12.37 4.02 -11.60
C ASN A 225 -11.26 5.01 -11.20
N ALA A 226 -10.89 5.10 -9.93
CA ALA A 226 -9.95 6.09 -9.42
C ALA A 226 -8.50 5.78 -9.83
N ASN A 227 -8.03 6.42 -10.90
CA ASN A 227 -6.71 6.16 -11.52
C ASN A 227 -6.43 4.65 -11.69
N ALA A 228 -7.46 3.94 -12.15
CA ALA A 228 -7.56 2.51 -11.94
C ALA A 228 -7.31 1.67 -13.19
N MET A 229 -7.02 0.39 -12.95
CA MET A 229 -6.88 -0.64 -13.99
C MET A 229 -8.17 -0.89 -14.76
N ILE A 230 -9.30 -0.85 -14.04
CA ILE A 230 -10.64 -1.09 -14.58
C ILE A 230 -11.42 0.21 -14.47
N ARG A 231 -12.07 0.63 -15.56
CA ARG A 231 -13.08 1.69 -15.54
C ARG A 231 -14.44 1.11 -15.81
N VAL A 232 -15.44 1.58 -15.08
CA VAL A 232 -16.82 1.16 -15.23
C VAL A 232 -17.71 2.39 -15.14
N ASN A 233 -18.66 2.49 -16.08
CA ASN A 233 -19.76 3.43 -16.02
C ASN A 233 -21.09 2.68 -16.23
N GLN A 234 -22.20 3.41 -16.33
CA GLN A 234 -23.54 2.82 -16.49
C GLN A 234 -23.69 1.98 -17.78
N CYS A 235 -22.86 2.21 -18.79
CA CYS A 235 -23.01 1.67 -20.13
C CYS A 235 -21.91 0.66 -20.51
N GLY A 236 -20.87 0.49 -19.69
CA GLY A 236 -19.79 -0.43 -20.03
C GLY A 236 -18.57 -0.36 -19.13
N LEU A 237 -17.56 -1.13 -19.52
CA LEU A 237 -16.28 -1.23 -18.85
C LEU A 237 -15.12 -1.07 -19.83
N PHE A 238 -14.00 -0.58 -19.32
CA PHE A 238 -12.76 -0.41 -20.06
C PHE A 238 -11.59 -0.93 -19.21
N PHE A 239 -10.72 -1.73 -19.83
CA PHE A 239 -9.49 -2.22 -19.23
C PHE A 239 -8.31 -1.43 -19.77
N ASN A 240 -7.53 -0.81 -18.89
CA ASN A 240 -6.37 -0.04 -19.32
C ASN A 240 -5.14 -0.94 -19.59
N PRO A 241 -4.07 -0.42 -20.20
CA PRO A 241 -2.83 -1.17 -20.40
C PRO A 241 -2.20 -1.74 -19.12
N GLN A 242 -2.38 -1.10 -17.95
CA GLN A 242 -1.92 -1.68 -16.67
C GLN A 242 -2.69 -2.96 -16.32
N TYR A 243 -4.02 -3.00 -16.53
CA TYR A 243 -4.82 -4.22 -16.36
C TYR A 243 -4.31 -5.36 -17.23
N LEU A 244 -3.99 -5.09 -18.50
CA LEU A 244 -3.51 -6.12 -19.42
C LEU A 244 -2.18 -6.74 -18.95
N ILE A 245 -1.32 -5.92 -18.35
CA ILE A 245 -0.05 -6.38 -17.76
C ILE A 245 -0.30 -7.18 -16.49
N PHE A 246 -1.21 -6.74 -15.62
CA PHE A 246 -1.65 -7.54 -14.47
C PHE A 246 -2.19 -8.90 -14.90
N LYS A 247 -3.07 -8.93 -15.91
CA LYS A 247 -3.63 -10.17 -16.46
C LYS A 247 -2.53 -11.09 -16.98
N MET A 248 -1.59 -10.56 -17.77
CA MET A 248 -0.46 -11.33 -18.29
C MET A 248 0.39 -11.93 -17.17
N TYR A 249 0.69 -11.17 -16.13
CA TYR A 249 1.51 -11.67 -15.02
C TYR A 249 0.74 -12.61 -14.11
N ALA A 250 -0.57 -12.41 -13.92
CA ALA A 250 -1.42 -13.31 -13.14
C ALA A 250 -1.56 -14.67 -13.85
N ASP A 251 -1.92 -14.66 -15.13
CA ASP A 251 -2.18 -15.87 -15.92
C ASP A 251 -0.91 -16.69 -16.21
N HIS A 252 0.25 -16.05 -16.16
CA HIS A 252 1.55 -16.65 -16.48
C HIS A 252 2.58 -16.51 -15.34
N SER A 253 2.11 -16.37 -14.09
CA SER A 253 2.99 -16.40 -12.91
C SER A 253 3.26 -17.83 -12.46
N GLY A 254 4.54 -18.17 -12.32
CA GLY A 254 5.03 -19.46 -11.87
C GLY A 254 6.53 -19.59 -12.20
N PRO A 255 7.24 -20.56 -11.62
CA PRO A 255 8.51 -21.02 -12.20
C PRO A 255 8.32 -21.58 -13.61
#